data_AF-A0A9D6CGP0-F1
#
_entry.id   AF-A0A9D6CGP0-F1
#
_cell.length_a   1.000
_cell.length_b   1.000
_cell.length_c   1.000
_cell.angle_alpha   90.00
_cell.angle_beta   90.00
_cell.angle_gamma   90.00
#
_symmetry.space_group_name_H-M   'P 1'
#
loop_
_entity.id
_entity.type
_entity.pdbx_description
1 polymer ?
#
loop_
_entity_poly.entity_id
_entity_poly.type
_entity_poly.pdbx_seq_one_letter_code
_entity_poly.pdbx_strand_id
1 'polypeptide(L)'
;MRQTLGVVAVAVAVAVAVATQSRADFPFASEVVSYTAGAGSVAGFNNPLVALGPPERFTGEGLIPGAVTPFQPAFRPNEVVSLGVGGEIILAFDREVFDDPRHPFGVDILVFGNAFFTDGAFGLGVVAGIASEGGTIAVSADGVDWRTVVGLAADGLFPTLGYLDVGPFSTVPGKVASDFTRPVDPSITIHALIGLSHDEVVERYAGSGGGAGIDIGALGLASARFVRISGPSAAGMSPEIDAIAAVQPVGSPADLDGDGVVGAGDLSTLLSAWGASGGKNMAADLDGDGVVGASDLAILLAAWGAGR
;
A
#
# COMPACT_ATOMS: atom_id res chain seq x y z
N MET A 1 -40.28 49.36 41.50
CA MET A 1 -40.34 47.88 41.49
C MET A 1 -39.86 47.41 40.12
N ARG A 2 -38.83 46.56 40.11
CA ARG A 2 -38.01 46.20 38.94
C ARG A 2 -38.79 45.34 37.95
N GLN A 3 -38.73 45.69 36.66
CA GLN A 3 -39.18 44.84 35.56
C GLN A 3 -38.10 43.80 35.25
N THR A 4 -38.42 42.52 35.39
CA THR A 4 -37.59 41.38 34.98
C THR A 4 -37.81 41.09 33.50
N LEU A 5 -36.81 41.40 32.66
CA LEU A 5 -36.72 40.87 31.30
C LEU A 5 -36.32 39.39 31.38
N GLY A 6 -37.16 38.49 30.87
CA GLY A 6 -36.82 37.09 30.64
C GLY A 6 -36.02 36.96 29.34
N VAL A 7 -34.76 36.53 29.45
CA VAL A 7 -33.93 36.16 28.29
C VAL A 7 -34.30 34.72 27.90
N VAL A 8 -34.89 34.55 26.71
CA VAL A 8 -35.08 33.24 26.10
C VAL A 8 -33.77 32.86 25.41
N ALA A 9 -33.01 31.94 26.02
CA ALA A 9 -31.82 31.37 25.40
C ALA A 9 -32.24 30.30 24.38
N VAL A 10 -32.02 30.58 23.09
CA VAL A 10 -32.17 29.59 22.02
C VAL A 10 -30.87 28.79 21.96
N ALA A 11 -30.92 27.54 22.42
CA ALA A 11 -29.80 26.61 22.28
C ALA A 11 -29.77 26.08 20.84
N VAL A 12 -28.77 26.51 20.06
CA VAL A 12 -28.48 25.96 18.74
C VAL A 12 -27.64 24.70 18.95
N ALA A 13 -28.25 23.54 18.78
CA ALA A 13 -27.53 22.27 18.75
C ALA A 13 -26.82 22.15 17.40
N VAL A 14 -25.50 22.34 17.39
CA VAL A 14 -24.66 22.02 16.23
C VAL A 14 -24.44 20.51 16.24
N ALA A 15 -25.16 19.79 15.39
CA ALA A 15 -24.87 18.39 15.12
C ALA A 15 -23.58 18.32 14.30
N VAL A 16 -22.47 17.97 14.95
CA VAL A 16 -21.25 17.57 14.25
C VAL A 16 -21.52 16.19 13.67
N ALA A 17 -21.75 16.12 12.36
CA ALA A 17 -21.74 14.85 11.65
C ALA A 17 -20.31 14.31 11.68
N VAL A 18 -20.04 13.36 12.58
CA VAL A 18 -18.86 12.51 12.47
C VAL A 18 -19.14 11.60 11.28
N ALA A 19 -18.49 11.88 10.15
CA ALA A 19 -18.48 10.95 9.03
C ALA A 19 -17.81 9.66 9.52
N THR A 20 -18.60 8.63 9.78
CA THR A 20 -18.08 7.28 9.92
C THR A 20 -17.54 6.89 8.55
N GLN A 21 -16.21 6.85 8.39
CA GLN A 21 -15.61 6.13 7.27
C GLN A 21 -16.22 4.74 7.25
N SER A 22 -16.70 4.32 6.09
CA SER A 22 -17.24 2.98 5.94
C SER A 22 -16.11 2.01 6.30
N ARG A 23 -16.43 0.98 7.10
CA ARG A 23 -15.45 -0.07 7.45
C ARG A 23 -15.03 -0.91 6.22
N ALA A 24 -15.60 -0.65 5.04
CA ALA A 24 -15.29 -1.34 3.80
C ALA A 24 -13.99 -0.83 3.13
N ASP A 25 -13.48 0.34 3.52
CA ASP A 25 -12.39 1.04 2.83
C ASP A 25 -11.05 1.05 3.59
N PHE A 26 -10.87 0.24 4.64
CA PHE A 26 -9.58 0.16 5.35
C PHE A 26 -8.67 -0.85 4.65
N PRO A 27 -7.64 -0.41 3.90
CA PRO A 27 -6.88 -1.31 3.04
C PRO A 27 -5.78 -2.06 3.80
N PHE A 28 -5.67 -1.90 5.12
CA PHE A 28 -4.56 -2.45 5.90
C PHE A 28 -5.01 -3.62 6.76
N ALA A 29 -4.07 -4.49 7.12
CA ALA A 29 -4.32 -5.50 8.15
C ALA A 29 -4.79 -4.81 9.44
N SER A 30 -5.82 -5.37 10.06
CA SER A 30 -6.52 -4.78 11.20
C SER A 30 -6.62 -5.73 12.40
N GLU A 31 -6.10 -6.96 12.26
CA GLU A 31 -6.11 -7.99 13.28
C GLU A 31 -4.75 -8.68 13.39
N VAL A 32 -4.23 -8.81 14.61
CA VAL A 32 -3.14 -9.74 14.93
C VAL A 32 -3.77 -11.06 15.34
N VAL A 33 -3.64 -12.09 14.50
CA VAL A 33 -4.16 -13.44 14.78
C VAL A 33 -3.23 -14.15 15.76
N SER A 34 -1.92 -14.04 15.54
CA SER A 34 -0.90 -14.57 16.47
C SER A 34 0.43 -13.87 16.28
N TYR A 35 1.22 -13.83 17.36
CA TYR A 35 2.61 -13.40 17.33
C TYR A 35 3.43 -14.26 18.30
N THR A 36 4.55 -14.76 17.81
CA THR A 36 5.55 -15.46 18.60
C THR A 36 6.91 -14.81 18.34
N ALA A 37 7.47 -14.17 19.37
CA ALA A 37 8.82 -13.62 19.28
C ALA A 37 9.85 -14.75 19.14
N GLY A 38 10.73 -14.62 18.15
CA GLY A 38 11.85 -15.50 17.91
C GLY A 38 13.07 -15.15 18.74
N ALA A 39 14.09 -16.00 18.68
CA ALA A 39 15.36 -15.74 19.36
C ALA A 39 16.06 -14.53 18.72
N GLY A 40 16.53 -13.60 19.55
CA GLY A 40 17.20 -12.39 19.07
C GLY A 40 16.27 -11.30 18.57
N SER A 41 14.94 -11.44 18.71
CA SER A 41 14.02 -10.31 18.50
C SER A 41 14.46 -9.12 19.35
N VAL A 42 14.54 -7.93 18.75
CA VAL A 42 15.07 -6.76 19.45
C VAL A 42 14.20 -6.40 20.66
N ALA A 43 14.81 -6.31 21.84
CA ALA A 43 14.08 -5.98 23.06
C ALA A 43 13.38 -4.61 22.91
N GLY A 44 12.08 -4.57 23.15
CA GLY A 44 11.23 -3.39 22.96
C GLY A 44 10.45 -3.37 21.65
N PHE A 45 10.85 -4.14 20.63
CA PHE A 45 10.19 -4.23 19.32
C PHE A 45 9.29 -5.46 19.19
N ASN A 46 8.67 -5.88 20.29
CA ASN A 46 7.87 -7.11 20.35
C ASN A 46 6.36 -6.84 20.51
N ASN A 47 5.92 -5.61 20.20
CA ASN A 47 4.51 -5.27 20.19
C ASN A 47 3.93 -5.49 18.78
N PRO A 48 3.18 -6.57 18.52
CA PRO A 48 2.67 -6.85 17.18
C PRO A 48 1.57 -5.87 16.72
N LEU A 49 0.98 -5.10 17.65
CA LEU A 49 -0.08 -4.15 17.30
C LEU A 49 0.42 -2.96 16.47
N VAL A 50 1.73 -2.71 16.45
CA VAL A 50 2.33 -1.66 15.62
C VAL A 50 2.22 -2.01 14.13
N ALA A 51 2.09 -3.29 13.79
CA ALA A 51 1.98 -3.76 12.42
C ALA A 51 0.57 -3.65 11.82
N LEU A 52 -0.35 -2.99 12.52
CA LEU A 52 -1.74 -2.78 12.10
C LEU A 52 -1.91 -1.35 11.56
N GLY A 53 -2.66 -1.22 10.47
CA GLY A 53 -2.87 0.07 9.82
C GLY A 53 -1.78 0.45 8.81
N PRO A 54 -1.69 1.74 8.45
CA PRO A 54 -0.78 2.19 7.41
C PRO A 54 0.69 2.10 7.87
N PRO A 55 1.63 1.88 6.93
CA PRO A 55 3.06 2.05 7.18
C PRO A 55 3.40 3.44 7.76
N GLU A 56 4.51 3.49 8.50
CA GLU A 56 4.99 4.74 9.08
C GLU A 56 5.45 5.73 8.00
N ARG A 57 5.15 7.02 8.20
CA ARG A 57 5.58 8.10 7.29
C ARG A 57 6.63 9.00 7.92
N PHE A 58 6.67 9.08 9.24
CA PHE A 58 7.59 9.95 9.96
C PHE A 58 8.03 9.24 11.24
N THR A 59 9.34 9.13 11.43
CA THR A 59 9.90 8.35 12.53
C THR A 59 10.78 9.22 13.41
N GLY A 60 11.18 8.70 14.57
CA GLY A 60 12.26 9.29 15.34
C GLY A 60 11.84 10.46 16.23
N GLU A 61 10.55 10.70 16.40
CA GLU A 61 10.02 11.87 17.14
C GLU A 61 10.53 11.89 18.58
N GLY A 62 11.16 13.01 18.96
CA GLY A 62 11.78 13.15 20.28
C GLY A 62 13.19 12.54 20.41
N LEU A 63 13.80 12.05 19.33
CA LEU A 63 15.22 11.64 19.28
C LEU A 63 15.91 12.26 18.05
N ILE A 64 15.62 11.75 16.86
CA ILE A 64 16.14 12.22 15.57
C ILE A 64 14.96 12.14 14.58
N PRO A 65 14.07 13.14 14.56
CA PRO A 65 12.87 13.10 13.74
C PRO A 65 13.19 13.17 12.25
N GLY A 66 12.50 12.37 11.44
CA GLY A 66 12.63 12.46 9.99
C GLY A 66 11.58 11.67 9.22
N ALA A 67 11.40 12.04 7.95
CA ALA A 67 10.52 11.34 7.04
C ALA A 67 11.03 9.91 6.82
N VAL A 68 10.11 8.95 6.75
CA VAL A 68 10.42 7.60 6.28
C VAL A 68 10.65 7.67 4.78
N THR A 69 11.83 7.24 4.34
CA THR A 69 12.24 7.21 2.94
C THR A 69 12.96 5.90 2.65
N PRO A 70 13.20 5.58 1.36
CA PRO A 70 13.99 4.41 1.02
C PRO A 70 15.42 4.40 1.61
N PHE A 71 15.93 5.51 2.13
CA PHE A 71 17.24 5.60 2.78
C PHE A 71 17.17 5.78 4.30
N GLN A 72 15.97 6.01 4.84
CA GLN A 72 15.73 6.25 6.26
C GLN A 72 14.44 5.50 6.68
N PRO A 73 14.56 4.25 7.13
CA PRO A 73 13.39 3.46 7.52
C PRO A 73 12.81 3.94 8.85
N ALA A 74 11.59 3.51 9.17
CA ALA A 74 11.06 3.59 10.53
C ALA A 74 11.99 2.86 11.52
N PHE A 75 12.13 3.31 12.75
CA PHE A 75 13.09 2.67 13.67
C PHE A 75 12.68 2.70 15.14
N ARG A 76 11.46 3.14 15.46
CA ARG A 76 11.01 3.17 16.86
C ARG A 76 10.29 1.88 17.26
N PRO A 77 10.37 1.53 18.56
CA PRO A 77 9.61 0.42 19.15
C PRO A 77 8.09 0.46 18.95
N ASN A 78 7.52 1.64 18.66
CA ASN A 78 6.09 1.83 18.42
C ASN A 78 5.72 1.88 16.92
N GLU A 79 6.67 1.62 16.03
CA GLU A 79 6.50 1.72 14.58
C GLU A 79 6.70 0.36 13.89
N VAL A 80 7.63 -0.47 14.37
CA VAL A 80 7.91 -1.79 13.76
C VAL A 80 7.97 -2.91 14.78
N VAL A 81 7.58 -4.12 14.38
CA VAL A 81 7.69 -5.34 15.18
C VAL A 81 8.77 -6.26 14.63
N SER A 82 9.70 -6.68 15.47
CA SER A 82 10.80 -7.56 15.14
C SER A 82 10.42 -9.02 15.39
N LEU A 83 10.69 -9.89 14.42
CA LEU A 83 10.34 -11.31 14.51
C LEU A 83 11.44 -12.14 15.18
N GLY A 84 12.71 -11.88 14.91
CA GLY A 84 13.80 -12.74 15.35
C GLY A 84 13.80 -14.13 14.71
N VAL A 85 14.80 -14.94 15.08
CA VAL A 85 15.00 -16.30 14.54
C VAL A 85 13.90 -17.23 15.00
N GLY A 86 13.21 -17.86 14.05
CA GLY A 86 12.08 -18.75 14.31
C GLY A 86 10.85 -18.05 14.88
N GLY A 87 10.82 -16.70 14.88
CA GLY A 87 9.64 -15.94 15.24
C GLY A 87 8.62 -15.91 14.12
N GLU A 88 7.40 -15.51 14.44
CA GLU A 88 6.28 -15.51 13.51
C GLU A 88 5.26 -14.45 13.89
N ILE A 89 4.66 -13.82 12.89
CA ILE A 89 3.44 -13.04 13.03
C ILE A 89 2.41 -13.50 11.99
N ILE A 90 1.15 -13.57 12.39
CA ILE A 90 0.00 -13.74 11.49
C ILE A 90 -0.89 -12.53 11.65
N LEU A 91 -1.06 -11.81 10.55
CA LEU A 91 -1.93 -10.65 10.44
C LEU A 91 -3.11 -10.99 9.53
N ALA A 92 -4.25 -10.34 9.76
CA ALA A 92 -5.44 -10.52 8.94
C ALA A 92 -6.07 -9.18 8.55
N PHE A 93 -6.60 -9.15 7.33
CA PHE A 93 -7.55 -8.15 6.88
C PHE A 93 -8.93 -8.42 7.50
N ASP A 94 -9.77 -7.40 7.63
CA ASP A 94 -11.17 -7.58 8.05
C ASP A 94 -12.09 -8.03 6.90
N ARG A 95 -11.54 -8.10 5.68
CA ARG A 95 -12.18 -8.56 4.44
C ARG A 95 -11.28 -9.52 3.66
N GLU A 96 -11.84 -10.19 2.66
CA GLU A 96 -11.04 -10.90 1.67
C GLU A 96 -10.38 -9.90 0.71
N VAL A 97 -9.13 -10.16 0.36
CA VAL A 97 -8.44 -9.56 -0.78
C VAL A 97 -8.57 -10.55 -1.93
N PHE A 98 -9.20 -10.13 -3.03
CA PHE A 98 -9.40 -10.96 -4.21
C PHE A 98 -8.25 -10.79 -5.20
N ASP A 99 -7.96 -11.85 -5.95
CA ASP A 99 -7.16 -11.78 -7.18
C ASP A 99 -7.97 -10.95 -8.20
N ASP A 100 -7.53 -9.72 -8.44
CA ASP A 100 -8.20 -8.77 -9.32
C ASP A 100 -7.28 -8.35 -10.46
N PRO A 101 -7.65 -8.59 -11.72
CA PRO A 101 -6.83 -8.18 -12.87
C PRO A 101 -6.64 -6.65 -12.98
N ARG A 102 -7.39 -5.85 -12.23
CA ARG A 102 -7.24 -4.40 -12.12
C ARG A 102 -6.20 -3.99 -11.08
N HIS A 103 -5.71 -4.89 -10.25
CA HIS A 103 -4.56 -4.61 -9.42
C HIS A 103 -3.32 -4.45 -10.31
N PRO A 104 -2.56 -3.34 -10.18
CA PRO A 104 -1.39 -3.11 -11.01
C PRO A 104 -0.40 -4.27 -10.92
N PHE A 105 0.07 -4.72 -12.09
CA PHE A 105 1.01 -5.83 -12.23
C PHE A 105 0.50 -7.19 -11.72
N GLY A 106 -0.79 -7.33 -11.43
CA GLY A 106 -1.37 -8.51 -10.79
C GLY A 106 -1.02 -8.64 -9.31
N VAL A 107 -0.51 -7.57 -8.67
CA VAL A 107 -0.09 -7.60 -7.27
C VAL A 107 -1.28 -7.23 -6.38
N ASP A 108 -1.71 -8.11 -5.48
CA ASP A 108 -2.90 -7.92 -4.65
C ASP A 108 -2.58 -7.48 -3.22
N ILE A 109 -1.42 -7.87 -2.69
CA ILE A 109 -1.01 -7.59 -1.30
C ILE A 109 0.41 -7.01 -1.29
N LEU A 110 0.63 -6.04 -0.41
CA LEU A 110 1.92 -5.42 -0.11
C LEU A 110 2.34 -5.74 1.32
N VAL A 111 3.60 -6.12 1.51
CA VAL A 111 4.23 -6.27 2.83
C VAL A 111 5.31 -5.19 2.99
N PHE A 112 5.18 -4.38 4.04
CA PHE A 112 6.13 -3.33 4.39
C PHE A 112 7.01 -3.84 5.54
N GLY A 113 8.27 -4.10 5.22
CA GLY A 113 9.31 -4.41 6.19
C GLY A 113 10.10 -3.17 6.63
N ASN A 114 11.34 -3.38 7.06
CA ASN A 114 12.23 -2.31 7.53
C ASN A 114 13.50 -2.12 6.68
N ALA A 115 13.56 -2.77 5.54
CA ALA A 115 14.68 -2.70 4.62
C ALA A 115 14.86 -1.27 4.11
N PHE A 116 16.10 -0.93 3.79
CA PHE A 116 16.47 0.38 3.27
C PHE A 116 17.65 0.28 2.32
N PHE A 117 17.75 1.24 1.41
CA PHE A 117 18.90 1.40 0.55
C PHE A 117 20.07 2.00 1.32
N THR A 118 21.24 1.39 1.15
CA THR A 118 22.49 1.96 1.67
C THR A 118 22.92 3.12 0.78
N ASP A 119 23.37 4.22 1.37
CA ASP A 119 23.80 5.41 0.62
C ASP A 119 25.26 5.29 0.15
N GLY A 120 25.45 5.36 -1.16
CA GLY A 120 26.76 5.39 -1.83
C GLY A 120 27.38 6.77 -1.93
N ALA A 121 26.66 7.83 -1.58
CA ALA A 121 27.09 9.21 -1.72
C ALA A 121 26.71 10.05 -0.49
N PHE A 122 27.27 9.68 0.67
CA PHE A 122 27.16 10.34 1.99
C PHE A 122 26.21 11.55 2.09
N GLY A 123 24.96 11.26 2.43
CA GLY A 123 23.89 12.24 2.68
C GLY A 123 23.12 12.67 1.43
N LEU A 124 23.47 12.17 0.24
CA LEU A 124 22.79 12.52 -1.02
C LEU A 124 21.74 11.50 -1.43
N GLY A 125 21.70 10.32 -0.80
CA GLY A 125 20.73 9.27 -1.13
C GLY A 125 20.94 8.72 -2.54
N VAL A 126 22.12 8.11 -2.76
CA VAL A 126 22.40 7.37 -3.99
C VAL A 126 22.44 5.88 -3.65
N VAL A 127 21.67 5.06 -4.35
CA VAL A 127 21.54 3.62 -4.02
C VAL A 127 22.88 2.91 -4.24
N ALA A 128 23.51 2.43 -3.17
CA ALA A 128 24.69 1.54 -3.25
C ALA A 128 24.33 0.05 -3.17
N GLY A 129 23.18 -0.25 -2.57
CA GLY A 129 22.74 -1.60 -2.23
C GLY A 129 21.51 -1.55 -1.34
N ILE A 130 21.16 -2.68 -0.76
CA ILE A 130 20.02 -2.84 0.15
C ILE A 130 20.47 -3.53 1.43
N ALA A 131 20.05 -2.97 2.57
CA ALA A 131 20.04 -3.65 3.85
C ALA A 131 18.65 -4.28 4.03
N SER A 132 18.60 -5.59 4.22
CA SER A 132 17.37 -6.38 4.34
C SER A 132 17.65 -7.63 5.16
N GLU A 133 16.69 -8.05 6.00
CA GLU A 133 16.84 -9.20 6.87
C GLU A 133 15.93 -10.38 6.49
N GLY A 134 15.18 -10.26 5.39
CA GLY A 134 14.51 -11.37 4.75
C GLY A 134 13.13 -11.64 5.33
N GLY A 135 12.92 -12.86 5.84
CA GLY A 135 11.61 -13.32 6.30
C GLY A 135 10.78 -13.96 5.19
N THR A 136 10.16 -15.10 5.52
CA THR A 136 9.32 -15.87 4.59
C THR A 136 7.88 -15.42 4.70
N ILE A 137 7.22 -15.18 3.57
CA ILE A 137 5.80 -14.83 3.51
C ILE A 137 4.98 -16.05 3.13
N ALA A 138 3.83 -16.23 3.77
CA ALA A 138 2.79 -17.13 3.32
C ALA A 138 1.42 -16.46 3.41
N VAL A 139 0.51 -16.77 2.48
CA VAL A 139 -0.85 -16.25 2.44
C VAL A 139 -1.88 -17.37 2.52
N SER A 140 -3.06 -17.06 3.06
CA SER A 140 -4.17 -18.00 3.19
C SER A 140 -5.52 -17.29 3.16
N ALA A 141 -6.54 -17.96 2.61
CA ALA A 141 -7.93 -17.50 2.66
C ALA A 141 -8.59 -17.83 4.01
N ASP A 142 -8.27 -18.98 4.60
CA ASP A 142 -8.96 -19.55 5.77
C ASP A 142 -8.11 -19.64 7.04
N GLY A 143 -6.82 -19.34 6.95
CA GLY A 143 -5.85 -19.43 8.05
C GLY A 143 -5.37 -20.86 8.32
N VAL A 144 -5.78 -21.84 7.52
CA VAL A 144 -5.45 -23.26 7.65
C VAL A 144 -4.59 -23.73 6.48
N ASP A 145 -5.01 -23.44 5.25
CA ASP A 145 -4.30 -23.82 4.04
C ASP A 145 -3.41 -22.66 3.56
N TRP A 146 -2.09 -22.85 3.66
CA TRP A 146 -1.09 -21.80 3.42
C TRP A 146 -0.35 -22.00 2.09
N ARG A 147 -0.21 -20.92 1.33
CA ARG A 147 0.68 -20.83 0.15
C ARG A 147 1.89 -19.99 0.49
N THR A 148 3.08 -20.55 0.34
CA THR A 148 4.34 -19.80 0.55
C THR A 148 4.67 -18.98 -0.67
N VAL A 149 5.00 -17.71 -0.48
CA VAL A 149 5.48 -16.82 -1.52
C VAL A 149 6.97 -17.10 -1.74
N VAL A 150 7.36 -17.45 -2.97
CA VAL A 150 8.74 -17.82 -3.30
C VAL A 150 9.43 -16.67 -4.02
N GLY A 151 10.69 -16.40 -3.64
CA GLY A 151 11.50 -15.36 -4.30
C GLY A 151 11.23 -13.94 -3.80
N LEU A 152 10.40 -13.78 -2.78
CA LEU A 152 10.08 -12.50 -2.13
C LEU A 152 10.40 -12.58 -0.64
N ALA A 153 10.91 -11.49 -0.08
CA ALA A 153 11.18 -11.33 1.35
C ALA A 153 10.21 -10.30 1.94
N ALA A 154 9.75 -10.55 3.17
CA ALA A 154 8.88 -9.62 3.90
C ALA A 154 9.60 -8.31 4.24
N ASP A 155 10.83 -8.45 4.71
CA ASP A 155 11.80 -7.39 4.88
C ASP A 155 12.80 -7.43 3.73
N GLY A 156 12.46 -6.76 2.64
CA GLY A 156 13.09 -6.95 1.32
C GLY A 156 13.04 -5.74 0.40
N LEU A 157 13.14 -5.98 -0.91
CA LEU A 157 13.16 -4.92 -1.92
C LEU A 157 11.88 -4.08 -1.89
N PHE A 158 12.04 -2.81 -2.26
CA PHE A 158 11.08 -1.71 -2.16
C PHE A 158 10.87 -1.14 -0.74
N PRO A 159 11.94 -0.63 -0.09
CA PRO A 159 11.85 0.17 1.12
C PRO A 159 10.74 1.23 1.10
N THR A 160 10.13 1.47 2.26
CA THR A 160 9.01 2.42 2.43
C THR A 160 9.39 3.84 2.01
N LEU A 161 8.56 4.46 1.19
CA LEU A 161 8.63 5.87 0.82
C LEU A 161 7.40 6.56 1.41
N GLY A 162 7.57 7.39 2.44
CA GLY A 162 6.45 8.05 3.12
C GLY A 162 5.90 9.27 2.40
N TYR A 163 6.69 9.96 1.57
CA TYR A 163 6.26 11.15 0.85
C TYR A 163 6.97 11.25 -0.51
N LEU A 164 6.32 11.88 -1.48
CA LEU A 164 6.84 12.09 -2.83
C LEU A 164 7.64 13.40 -2.97
N ASP A 165 7.54 14.31 -1.99
CA ASP A 165 8.04 15.68 -2.07
C ASP A 165 9.13 16.01 -1.03
N VAL A 166 9.84 14.99 -0.54
CA VAL A 166 10.93 15.14 0.43
C VAL A 166 12.22 14.53 -0.08
N GLY A 167 13.35 15.08 0.35
CA GLY A 167 14.67 14.48 0.14
C GLY A 167 14.90 13.24 1.03
N PRO A 168 15.97 12.46 0.75
CA PRO A 168 16.21 11.14 1.34
C PRO A 168 16.37 11.15 2.87
N PHE A 169 16.83 12.25 3.46
CA PHE A 169 17.06 12.39 4.90
C PHE A 169 16.31 13.62 5.47
N SER A 170 15.12 13.91 4.96
CA SER A 170 14.33 15.06 5.41
C SER A 170 13.96 14.94 6.88
N THR A 171 14.15 16.02 7.64
CA THR A 171 13.74 16.13 9.05
C THR A 171 12.35 16.77 9.22
N VAL A 172 11.69 17.06 8.11
CA VAL A 172 10.35 17.67 8.05
C VAL A 172 9.44 16.76 7.22
N PRO A 173 8.20 16.49 7.67
CA PRO A 173 7.26 15.69 6.90
C PRO A 173 6.93 16.35 5.57
N GLY A 174 6.71 15.52 4.54
CA GLY A 174 6.26 15.97 3.24
C GLY A 174 4.81 16.42 3.26
N LYS A 175 4.37 17.02 2.15
CA LYS A 175 2.97 17.41 1.93
C LYS A 175 2.26 16.49 0.95
N VAL A 176 3.03 15.77 0.13
CA VAL A 176 2.49 14.85 -0.87
C VAL A 176 2.77 13.43 -0.40
N ALA A 177 1.77 12.80 0.21
CA ALA A 177 1.84 11.40 0.60
C ALA A 177 2.00 10.49 -0.63
N SER A 178 2.86 9.50 -0.53
CA SER A 178 2.85 8.33 -1.41
C SER A 178 1.62 7.45 -1.16
N ASP A 179 1.32 6.57 -2.11
CA ASP A 179 0.21 5.61 -2.03
C ASP A 179 0.71 4.24 -1.52
N PHE A 180 0.36 3.91 -0.27
CA PHE A 180 0.69 2.62 0.36
C PHE A 180 -0.16 1.44 -0.12
N THR A 181 -1.08 1.67 -1.06
CA THR A 181 -1.91 0.64 -1.68
C THR A 181 -1.56 0.44 -3.16
N ARG A 182 -0.50 1.08 -3.64
CA ARG A 182 -0.01 0.94 -5.00
C ARG A 182 1.34 0.21 -4.99
N PRO A 183 1.49 -0.90 -5.73
CA PRO A 183 2.77 -1.60 -5.83
C PRO A 183 3.79 -0.81 -6.67
N VAL A 184 5.07 -1.00 -6.37
CA VAL A 184 6.15 -0.72 -7.32
C VAL A 184 6.14 -1.80 -8.39
N ASP A 185 6.55 -1.48 -9.63
CA ASP A 185 6.69 -2.46 -10.71
C ASP A 185 7.60 -3.62 -10.26
N PRO A 186 7.07 -4.86 -10.12
CA PRO A 186 7.81 -5.99 -9.58
C PRO A 186 8.94 -6.49 -10.50
N SER A 187 9.00 -6.01 -11.75
CA SER A 187 10.12 -6.29 -12.66
C SER A 187 11.39 -5.51 -12.30
N ILE A 188 11.29 -4.46 -11.48
CA ILE A 188 12.43 -3.67 -11.03
C ILE A 188 13.26 -4.50 -10.05
N THR A 189 14.55 -4.65 -10.37
CA THR A 189 15.50 -5.35 -9.50
C THR A 189 16.40 -4.34 -8.79
N ILE A 190 17.02 -4.74 -7.68
CA ILE A 190 18.04 -3.91 -7.00
C ILE A 190 19.16 -3.48 -7.96
N HIS A 191 19.55 -4.33 -8.92
CA HIS A 191 20.57 -3.99 -9.91
C HIS A 191 20.16 -2.83 -10.82
N ALA A 192 18.86 -2.67 -11.08
CA ALA A 192 18.33 -1.55 -11.85
C ALA A 192 18.25 -0.24 -11.03
N LEU A 193 18.36 -0.32 -9.70
CA LEU A 193 18.30 0.83 -8.80
C LEU A 193 19.69 1.31 -8.36
N ILE A 194 20.71 0.44 -8.34
CA ILE A 194 22.07 0.82 -7.96
C ILE A 194 22.56 2.00 -8.82
N GLY A 195 23.04 3.04 -8.14
CA GLY A 195 23.56 4.27 -8.74
C GLY A 195 22.49 5.35 -8.98
N LEU A 196 21.20 5.04 -8.83
CA LEU A 196 20.15 6.04 -8.91
C LEU A 196 20.14 6.94 -7.66
N SER A 197 19.85 8.21 -7.88
CA SER A 197 19.53 9.18 -6.83
C SER A 197 18.15 8.93 -6.23
N HIS A 198 17.89 9.51 -5.06
CA HIS A 198 16.58 9.47 -4.42
C HIS A 198 15.44 9.93 -5.32
N ASP A 199 15.61 11.03 -6.06
CA ASP A 199 14.57 11.54 -6.95
C ASP A 199 14.27 10.56 -8.09
N GLU A 200 15.30 9.93 -8.67
CA GLU A 200 15.13 8.88 -9.69
C GLU A 200 14.45 7.64 -9.10
N VAL A 201 14.72 7.27 -7.84
CA VAL A 201 14.01 6.19 -7.14
C VAL A 201 12.53 6.55 -6.95
N VAL A 202 12.22 7.79 -6.55
CA VAL A 202 10.83 8.27 -6.40
C VAL A 202 10.09 8.20 -7.75
N GLU A 203 10.76 8.57 -8.85
CA GLU A 203 10.20 8.41 -10.21
C GLU A 203 9.92 6.94 -10.55
N ARG A 204 10.82 6.02 -10.19
CA ARG A 204 10.63 4.56 -10.38
C ARG A 204 9.49 4.00 -9.56
N TYR A 205 9.25 4.54 -8.36
CA TYR A 205 8.13 4.15 -7.51
C TYR A 205 6.79 4.64 -8.09
N ALA A 206 6.80 5.64 -8.98
CA ALA A 206 5.62 6.09 -9.72
C ALA A 206 4.40 6.39 -8.81
N GLY A 207 4.65 6.99 -7.65
CA GLY A 207 3.64 7.32 -6.65
C GLY A 207 3.38 6.23 -5.60
N SER A 208 3.92 5.02 -5.77
CA SER A 208 3.90 3.96 -4.75
C SER A 208 4.63 4.39 -3.48
N GLY A 209 4.16 3.89 -2.34
CA GLY A 209 4.87 3.97 -1.06
C GLY A 209 5.85 2.84 -0.81
N GLY A 210 6.07 1.91 -1.75
CA GLY A 210 6.95 0.75 -1.60
C GLY A 210 6.21 -0.53 -1.25
N GLY A 211 6.92 -1.42 -0.55
CA GLY A 211 6.42 -2.71 -0.10
C GLY A 211 6.66 -3.85 -1.10
N ALA A 212 6.86 -5.05 -0.56
CA ALA A 212 7.01 -6.28 -1.32
C ALA A 212 5.66 -6.75 -1.86
N GLY A 213 5.52 -6.80 -3.19
CA GLY A 213 4.27 -7.14 -3.88
C GLY A 213 4.03 -8.65 -4.07
N ILE A 214 2.84 -9.11 -3.68
CA ILE A 214 2.38 -10.49 -3.80
C ILE A 214 1.21 -10.56 -4.78
N ASP A 215 1.37 -11.34 -5.84
CA ASP A 215 0.29 -11.82 -6.72
C ASP A 215 -0.25 -13.14 -6.13
N ILE A 216 -1.48 -13.13 -5.62
CA ILE A 216 -2.09 -14.32 -5.01
C ILE A 216 -2.66 -15.27 -6.07
N GLY A 217 -3.03 -14.75 -7.25
CA GLY A 217 -3.44 -15.53 -8.41
C GLY A 217 -2.33 -16.45 -8.90
N ALA A 218 -1.09 -15.97 -8.93
CA ALA A 218 0.11 -16.75 -9.24
C ALA A 218 0.36 -17.91 -8.25
N LEU A 219 -0.20 -17.84 -7.04
CA LEU A 219 -0.18 -18.89 -6.03
C LEU A 219 -1.37 -19.86 -6.13
N GLY A 220 -2.26 -19.64 -7.11
CA GLY A 220 -3.49 -20.42 -7.33
C GLY A 220 -4.59 -20.11 -6.32
N LEU A 221 -4.61 -18.90 -5.75
CA LEU A 221 -5.65 -18.44 -4.84
C LEU A 221 -6.55 -17.42 -5.53
N ALA A 222 -7.86 -17.55 -5.35
CA ALA A 222 -8.83 -16.53 -5.78
C ALA A 222 -8.99 -15.40 -4.75
N SER A 223 -8.63 -15.67 -3.50
CA SER A 223 -8.63 -14.70 -2.40
C SER A 223 -7.61 -15.06 -1.33
N ALA A 224 -7.23 -14.07 -0.54
CA ALA A 224 -6.47 -14.23 0.70
C ALA A 224 -6.98 -13.24 1.76
N ARG A 225 -6.96 -13.66 3.02
CA ARG A 225 -7.30 -12.82 4.18
C ARG A 225 -6.16 -12.73 5.18
N PHE A 226 -5.37 -13.80 5.28
CA PHE A 226 -4.33 -13.96 6.27
C PHE A 226 -2.96 -13.91 5.60
N VAL A 227 -2.05 -13.19 6.25
CA VAL A 227 -0.64 -13.15 5.87
C VAL A 227 0.19 -13.56 7.07
N ARG A 228 1.01 -14.59 6.88
CA ARG A 228 1.98 -15.08 7.85
C ARG A 228 3.36 -14.67 7.41
N ILE A 229 4.12 -14.09 8.33
CA ILE A 229 5.51 -13.78 8.12
C ILE A 229 6.31 -14.51 9.19
N SER A 230 7.27 -15.30 8.74
CA SER A 230 8.14 -16.09 9.61
C SER A 230 9.57 -15.59 9.50
N GLY A 231 10.21 -15.38 10.65
CA GLY A 231 11.63 -15.07 10.74
C GLY A 231 12.51 -16.22 10.23
N PRO A 232 13.79 -15.94 9.94
CA PRO A 232 14.71 -16.93 9.40
C PRO A 232 14.98 -18.05 10.40
N SER A 233 15.51 -19.17 9.91
CA SER A 233 15.93 -20.30 10.75
C SER A 233 17.38 -20.17 11.25
N ALA A 234 18.15 -19.21 10.73
CA ALA A 234 19.55 -18.97 11.07
C ALA A 234 19.73 -17.65 11.83
N ALA A 235 20.66 -17.63 12.78
CA ALA A 235 20.98 -16.45 13.59
C ALA A 235 21.63 -15.32 12.79
N GLY A 236 21.36 -14.08 13.21
CA GLY A 236 21.98 -12.87 12.67
C GLY A 236 21.06 -12.00 11.80
N MET A 237 19.79 -12.34 11.67
CA MET A 237 18.77 -11.57 10.96
C MET A 237 17.46 -11.63 11.76
N SER A 238 16.72 -10.53 11.82
CA SER A 238 15.52 -10.38 12.64
C SER A 238 14.46 -9.53 11.93
N PRO A 239 13.92 -9.98 10.78
CA PRO A 239 13.05 -9.15 9.94
C PRO A 239 12.00 -8.40 10.75
N GLU A 240 11.96 -7.10 10.54
CA GLU A 240 10.97 -6.19 11.13
C GLU A 240 9.84 -5.90 10.17
N ILE A 241 8.61 -5.89 10.69
CA ILE A 241 7.39 -5.62 9.92
C ILE A 241 6.75 -4.33 10.41
N ASP A 242 6.43 -3.45 9.47
CA ASP A 242 5.76 -2.16 9.66
C ASP A 242 4.27 -2.30 9.36
N ALA A 243 3.88 -2.89 8.22
CA ALA A 243 2.47 -3.04 7.86
C ALA A 243 2.23 -4.06 6.74
N ILE A 244 0.96 -4.38 6.51
CA ILE A 244 0.49 -5.10 5.33
C ILE A 244 -0.71 -4.35 4.75
N ALA A 245 -0.70 -4.15 3.44
CA ALA A 245 -1.77 -3.48 2.70
C ALA A 245 -2.36 -4.37 1.60
N ALA A 246 -3.65 -4.26 1.37
CA ALA A 246 -4.33 -4.69 0.17
C ALA A 246 -4.13 -3.61 -0.89
N VAL A 247 -3.82 -4.05 -2.12
CA VAL A 247 -3.64 -3.16 -3.25
C VAL A 247 -4.99 -2.57 -3.65
N GLN A 248 -4.98 -1.30 -4.04
CA GLN A 248 -6.16 -0.69 -4.65
C GLN A 248 -6.16 -0.99 -6.15
N PRO A 249 -7.29 -1.46 -6.70
CA PRO A 249 -7.43 -1.61 -8.14
C PRO A 249 -7.30 -0.24 -8.79
N VAL A 250 -6.58 -0.16 -9.91
CA VAL A 250 -6.68 1.03 -10.72
C VAL A 250 -8.10 1.11 -11.28
N GLY A 251 -8.65 2.33 -11.32
CA GLY A 251 -9.93 2.57 -11.97
C GLY A 251 -9.93 1.90 -13.34
N SER A 252 -11.00 1.16 -13.65
CA SER A 252 -11.10 0.53 -14.95
C SER A 252 -11.00 1.63 -16.01
N PRO A 253 -10.21 1.48 -17.08
CA PRO A 253 -10.27 2.43 -18.19
C PRO A 253 -11.70 2.58 -18.74
N ALA A 254 -12.52 1.55 -18.57
CA ALA A 254 -13.94 1.56 -18.93
C ALA A 254 -14.87 2.24 -17.90
N ASP A 255 -14.35 2.67 -16.74
CA ASP A 255 -15.06 3.56 -15.79
C ASP A 255 -14.84 5.00 -16.27
N LEU A 256 -15.65 5.38 -17.26
CA LEU A 256 -15.59 6.62 -18.00
C LEU A 256 -16.22 7.79 -17.25
N ASP A 257 -17.17 7.53 -16.35
CA ASP A 257 -17.77 8.58 -15.52
C ASP A 257 -17.12 8.72 -14.13
N GLY A 258 -16.26 7.77 -13.76
CA GLY A 258 -15.42 7.81 -12.56
C GLY A 258 -16.20 7.53 -11.29
N ASP A 259 -17.36 6.87 -11.37
CA ASP A 259 -18.17 6.50 -10.21
C ASP A 259 -17.64 5.25 -9.46
N GLY A 260 -16.58 4.64 -10.00
CA GLY A 260 -15.91 3.47 -9.44
C GLY A 260 -16.49 2.15 -9.93
N VAL A 261 -17.56 2.14 -10.74
CA VAL A 261 -18.24 0.93 -11.23
C VAL A 261 -18.51 1.01 -12.72
N VAL A 262 -17.88 0.11 -13.50
CA VAL A 262 -18.18 -0.01 -14.93
C VAL A 262 -19.62 -0.47 -15.13
N GLY A 263 -20.48 0.40 -15.66
CA GLY A 263 -21.89 0.12 -15.81
C GLY A 263 -22.60 0.99 -16.83
N ALA A 264 -23.89 1.23 -16.56
CA ALA A 264 -24.76 1.94 -17.51
C ALA A 264 -24.37 3.43 -17.67
N GLY A 265 -23.76 4.02 -16.64
CA GLY A 265 -23.21 5.38 -16.70
C GLY A 265 -22.09 5.49 -17.72
N ASP A 266 -21.12 4.58 -17.63
CA ASP A 266 -20.01 4.50 -18.59
C ASP A 266 -20.47 4.15 -20.00
N LEU A 267 -21.41 3.22 -20.13
CA LEU A 267 -21.99 2.90 -21.44
C LEU A 267 -22.63 4.13 -22.07
N SER A 268 -23.34 4.93 -21.28
CA SER A 268 -23.92 6.19 -21.76
C SER A 268 -22.83 7.17 -22.19
N THR A 269 -21.73 7.25 -21.45
CA THR A 269 -20.57 8.09 -21.79
C THR A 269 -19.91 7.63 -23.09
N LEU A 270 -19.67 6.32 -23.26
CA LEU A 270 -19.10 5.74 -24.49
C LEU A 270 -20.01 5.98 -25.69
N LEU A 271 -21.31 5.69 -25.57
CA LEU A 271 -22.27 5.89 -26.67
C LEU A 271 -22.44 7.37 -27.04
N SER A 272 -22.28 8.29 -26.07
CA SER A 272 -22.27 9.73 -26.35
C SER A 272 -21.05 10.18 -27.16
N ALA A 273 -19.95 9.42 -27.07
CA ALA A 273 -18.73 9.65 -27.84
C ALA A 273 -18.65 8.80 -29.13
N TRP A 274 -19.69 8.01 -29.45
CA TRP A 274 -19.65 7.07 -30.59
C TRP A 274 -19.30 7.74 -31.92
N GLY A 275 -18.29 7.21 -32.60
CA GLY A 275 -17.77 7.74 -33.86
C GLY A 275 -16.84 8.96 -33.72
N ALA A 276 -16.51 9.38 -32.49
CA ALA A 276 -15.50 10.39 -32.26
C ALA A 276 -14.13 9.92 -32.78
N SER A 277 -13.37 10.83 -33.39
CA SER A 277 -12.02 10.58 -33.91
C SER A 277 -11.20 11.88 -33.93
N GLY A 278 -9.86 11.77 -33.97
CA GLY A 278 -8.99 12.93 -34.22
C GLY A 278 -8.55 13.76 -33.00
N GLY A 279 -8.46 13.18 -31.81
CA GLY A 279 -7.60 13.69 -30.73
C GLY A 279 -8.20 14.67 -29.72
N LYS A 280 -9.53 14.88 -29.68
CA LYS A 280 -10.18 15.59 -28.57
C LYS A 280 -11.28 14.71 -27.97
N ASN A 281 -11.21 14.47 -26.66
CA ASN A 281 -12.11 13.60 -25.89
C ASN A 281 -12.08 12.12 -26.30
N MET A 282 -10.88 11.53 -26.33
CA MET A 282 -10.64 10.10 -26.53
C MET A 282 -10.71 9.29 -25.21
N ALA A 283 -11.42 9.80 -24.20
CA ALA A 283 -11.56 9.06 -22.94
C ALA A 283 -12.30 7.73 -23.15
N ALA A 284 -13.22 7.68 -24.13
CA ALA A 284 -13.98 6.48 -24.49
C ALA A 284 -13.30 5.63 -25.60
N ASP A 285 -12.12 6.03 -26.08
CA ASP A 285 -11.28 5.25 -27.00
C ASP A 285 -10.39 4.35 -26.13
N LEU A 286 -10.94 3.19 -25.78
CA LEU A 286 -10.40 2.24 -24.82
C LEU A 286 -9.35 1.32 -25.45
N ASP A 287 -9.40 1.08 -26.76
CA ASP A 287 -8.37 0.31 -27.47
C ASP A 287 -7.26 1.18 -28.08
N GLY A 288 -7.46 2.50 -28.13
CA GLY A 288 -6.48 3.47 -28.60
C GLY A 288 -6.29 3.47 -30.12
N ASP A 289 -7.24 2.92 -30.89
CA ASP A 289 -7.17 2.88 -32.35
C ASP A 289 -7.44 4.24 -33.01
N GLY A 290 -7.86 5.22 -32.21
CA GLY A 290 -8.15 6.58 -32.63
C GLY A 290 -9.61 6.84 -32.98
N VAL A 291 -10.51 5.86 -32.77
CA VAL A 291 -11.94 5.92 -33.08
C VAL A 291 -12.77 5.25 -31.99
N VAL A 292 -13.69 6.00 -31.37
CA VAL A 292 -14.65 5.39 -30.44
C VAL A 292 -15.69 4.58 -31.19
N GLY A 293 -15.73 3.26 -30.99
CA GLY A 293 -16.60 2.35 -31.72
C GLY A 293 -16.85 1.00 -31.05
N ALA A 294 -17.09 -0.01 -31.88
CA ALA A 294 -17.53 -1.33 -31.42
C ALA A 294 -16.46 -2.08 -30.62
N SER A 295 -15.18 -1.83 -30.90
CA SER A 295 -14.08 -2.41 -30.15
C SER A 295 -14.05 -1.88 -28.71
N ASP A 296 -14.22 -0.57 -28.52
CA ASP A 296 -14.30 0.03 -27.18
C ASP A 296 -15.52 -0.46 -26.40
N LEU A 297 -16.67 -0.57 -27.08
CA LEU A 297 -17.87 -1.14 -26.46
C LEU A 297 -17.64 -2.58 -25.99
N ALA A 298 -16.90 -3.38 -26.76
CA ALA A 298 -16.56 -4.74 -26.34
C ALA A 298 -15.67 -4.74 -25.10
N ILE A 299 -14.70 -3.82 -24.99
CA ILE A 299 -13.86 -3.65 -23.79
C ILE A 299 -14.72 -3.23 -22.58
N LEU A 300 -15.61 -2.25 -22.75
CA LEU A 300 -16.49 -1.79 -21.69
C LEU A 300 -17.42 -2.90 -21.19
N LEU A 301 -18.05 -3.64 -22.10
CA LEU A 301 -18.94 -4.74 -21.74
C LEU A 301 -18.18 -5.92 -21.12
N ALA A 302 -16.92 -6.15 -21.52
CA ALA A 302 -16.07 -7.15 -20.88
C ALA A 302 -15.73 -6.77 -19.43
N ALA A 303 -15.65 -5.48 -19.13
CA ALA A 303 -15.43 -4.95 -17.79
C ALA A 303 -16.73 -4.70 -17.00
N TRP A 304 -17.91 -5.06 -17.52
CA TRP A 304 -19.19 -4.71 -16.89
C TRP A 304 -19.32 -5.24 -15.46
N GLY A 305 -19.61 -4.34 -14.52
CA GLY A 305 -19.73 -4.63 -13.09
C GLY A 305 -18.41 -4.63 -12.32
N ALA A 306 -17.27 -4.39 -12.98
CA ALA A 306 -15.99 -4.16 -12.31
C ALA A 306 -16.09 -2.88 -11.46
N GLY A 307 -15.83 -2.99 -10.15
CA GLY A 307 -15.98 -1.88 -9.20
C GLY A 307 -16.76 -2.21 -7.93
N ARG A 308 -17.29 -3.43 -7.87
CA ARG A 308 -17.98 -3.98 -6.70
C ARG A 308 -17.09 -4.85 -5.85
#